data_AF-A0A8J7E5F6-F1
#
_entry.id   AF-A0A8J7E5F6-F1
#
_cell.length_a   1.000
_cell.length_b   1.000
_cell.length_c   1.000
_cell.angle_alpha   90.00
_cell.angle_beta   90.00
_cell.angle_gamma   90.00
#
_symmetry.space_group_name_H-M   'P 1'
#
loop_
_entity.id
_entity.type
_entity.pdbx_description
1 polymer ?
#
loop_
_entity_poly.entity_id
_entity_poly.type
_entity_poly.pdbx_seq_one_letter_code
_entity_poly.pdbx_strand_id
1 'polypeptide(L)'
;MGTWVKETDEAFYLMQGNQWISRIRKRPSASNSQERVLNVEGMREWFLRSDAPMAMTVAIGTGAPEPEQAGGGDNVASPPDNVASPPDNVASPPDNVASPPDNVASPPDNVASPPGEVISPPIGGGDTTAPDLDKETDPSPVNSLALRVKSATYFKLQPKMASELADAEKVLVTSGNTFEIQYYINVGNNHWQVQLLEPMGDPPNRAWFVYTPDIDLLTGVQLRVVSDTLFKTEPKLSSQLTESQKVFVKNGTQVGLVDFKPAAGDHFEIELADAVVGAEVGRKWYVYNPDVKISGNRETLEVNSDTILKAKPVQSSQLPDPDKILVKKGSVFLLNSFTQPDNNHVRVALQGAFLGPKNLTTWHAYVPDIEISGTEIGNNPKDQGPGKPTNPADRGVALTLPGFKGTYYSNDPIQPKNRYGVRGNFTWGEALHVNRSTGAYRRPASAAVVYNILKVADVMEEIRKIYGDRPIKINSWYRDPVTNRAVGGASRSRHLSGDAVDFVVPGVRNFDVYARLNGWWGSRGGLASSSVFTHIDVRGYRARWSYGY
;
A
#
# COMPACT_ATOMS: atom_id res chain seq x y z
N MET A 1 -4.13 10.31 -34.66
CA MET A 1 -3.54 9.07 -35.21
C MET A 1 -2.77 8.40 -34.09
N GLY A 2 -2.96 7.10 -33.86
CA GLY A 2 -2.22 6.38 -32.82
C GLY A 2 -0.72 6.28 -33.16
N THR A 3 0.11 6.05 -32.15
CA THR A 3 1.52 5.71 -32.40
C THR A 3 1.64 4.28 -32.93
N TRP A 4 2.76 3.96 -33.57
CA TRP A 4 3.06 2.60 -34.03
C TRP A 4 4.58 2.37 -33.99
N VAL A 5 5.01 1.11 -34.02
CA VAL A 5 6.44 0.77 -33.96
C VAL A 5 6.96 0.46 -35.35
N LYS A 6 8.04 1.14 -35.77
CA LYS A 6 8.83 0.73 -36.94
C LYS A 6 10.10 0.05 -36.47
N GLU A 7 10.40 -1.11 -37.03
CA GLU A 7 11.66 -1.79 -36.82
C GLU A 7 12.50 -1.75 -38.10
N THR A 8 13.80 -1.52 -37.91
CA THR A 8 14.84 -1.62 -38.94
C THR A 8 16.05 -2.34 -38.38
N ASP A 9 17.05 -2.64 -39.20
CA ASP A 9 18.28 -3.32 -38.77
C ASP A 9 19.05 -2.55 -37.67
N GLU A 10 18.83 -1.23 -37.56
CA GLU A 10 19.54 -0.34 -36.64
C GLU A 10 18.80 -0.11 -35.31
N ALA A 11 17.47 -0.02 -35.32
CA ALA A 11 16.71 0.38 -34.14
C ALA A 11 15.23 0.02 -34.23
N PHE A 12 14.55 0.20 -33.11
CA PHE A 12 13.10 0.32 -33.04
C PHE A 12 12.74 1.79 -32.84
N TYR A 13 11.70 2.25 -33.53
CA TYR A 13 11.22 3.63 -33.51
C TYR A 13 9.76 3.67 -33.07
N LEU A 14 9.44 4.54 -32.12
CA LEU A 14 8.07 4.95 -31.85
C LEU A 14 7.71 6.05 -32.85
N MET A 15 6.79 5.73 -33.75
CA MET A 15 6.36 6.60 -34.84
C MET A 15 5.11 7.39 -34.47
N GLN A 16 5.07 8.66 -34.88
CA GLN A 16 3.88 9.50 -34.88
C GLN A 16 3.77 10.17 -36.26
N GLY A 17 2.80 9.73 -37.07
CA GLY A 17 2.79 10.04 -38.50
C GLY A 17 3.99 9.41 -39.23
N ASN A 18 4.68 10.18 -40.06
CA ASN A 18 5.87 9.74 -40.81
C ASN A 18 7.19 10.00 -40.07
N GLN A 19 7.15 10.53 -38.84
CA GLN A 19 8.32 10.86 -38.06
C GLN A 19 8.42 10.02 -36.78
N TRP A 20 9.63 9.78 -36.29
CA TRP A 20 9.83 9.11 -35.01
C TRP A 20 9.98 10.13 -33.86
N ILE A 21 9.43 9.77 -32.70
CA ILE A 21 9.46 10.58 -31.48
C ILE A 21 10.29 9.94 -30.36
N SER A 22 10.60 8.65 -30.47
CA SER A 22 11.55 7.94 -29.60
C SER A 22 12.22 6.81 -30.40
N ARG A 23 13.49 6.51 -30.12
CA ARG A 23 14.20 5.37 -30.74
C ARG A 23 15.00 4.57 -29.71
N ILE A 24 15.12 3.27 -29.93
CA ILE A 24 15.95 2.37 -29.14
C ILE A 24 16.88 1.63 -30.10
N ARG A 25 18.18 1.92 -30.00
CA ARG A 25 19.18 1.32 -30.88
C ARG A 25 19.40 -0.16 -30.54
N LYS A 26 19.56 -0.94 -31.60
CA LYS A 26 20.06 -2.30 -31.53
C LYS A 26 21.58 -2.27 -31.38
N ARG A 27 22.13 -3.30 -30.76
CA ARG A 27 23.58 -3.55 -30.67
C ARG A 27 23.92 -4.93 -31.20
N PRO A 28 25.15 -5.19 -31.68
CA PRO A 28 25.56 -6.52 -32.10
C PRO A 28 25.38 -7.57 -31.00
N SER A 29 24.93 -8.77 -31.35
CA SER A 29 24.95 -9.91 -30.43
C SER A 29 26.39 -10.40 -30.22
N ALA A 30 26.74 -10.71 -28.97
CA ALA A 30 28.08 -11.19 -28.64
C ALA A 30 28.31 -12.65 -29.06
N SER A 31 27.23 -13.41 -29.30
CA SER A 31 27.27 -14.86 -29.57
C SER A 31 26.87 -15.25 -30.99
N ASN A 32 26.25 -14.35 -31.77
CA ASN A 32 25.83 -14.62 -33.13
C ASN A 32 25.99 -13.36 -34.00
N SER A 33 26.85 -13.41 -35.02
CA SER A 33 27.13 -12.27 -35.90
C SER A 33 25.94 -11.86 -36.79
N GLN A 34 24.97 -12.76 -36.97
CA GLN A 34 23.72 -12.51 -37.70
C GLN A 34 22.62 -11.92 -36.80
N GLU A 35 22.86 -11.76 -35.50
CA GLU A 35 21.87 -11.24 -34.55
C GLU A 35 22.18 -9.81 -34.09
N ARG A 36 21.11 -9.16 -33.64
CA ARG A 36 21.15 -7.88 -32.95
C ARG A 36 20.36 -7.97 -31.65
N VAL A 37 20.89 -7.39 -30.60
CA VAL A 37 20.29 -7.35 -29.26
C VAL A 37 19.67 -5.98 -29.05
N LEU A 38 18.47 -5.94 -28.48
CA LEU A 38 17.75 -4.72 -28.14
C LEU A 38 17.49 -4.68 -26.64
N ASN A 39 17.70 -3.52 -26.00
CA ASN A 39 17.22 -3.32 -24.64
C ASN A 39 15.73 -2.92 -24.67
N VAL A 40 14.85 -3.89 -24.41
CA VAL A 40 13.40 -3.69 -24.43
C VAL A 40 12.87 -2.90 -23.23
N GLU A 41 13.68 -2.64 -22.19
CA GLU A 41 13.27 -1.86 -21.02
C GLU A 41 12.77 -0.46 -21.41
N GLY A 42 13.43 0.17 -22.38
CA GLY A 42 13.02 1.49 -22.91
C GLY A 42 11.67 1.49 -23.63
N MET A 43 11.15 0.32 -24.03
CA MET A 43 9.83 0.22 -24.66
C MET A 43 8.70 0.29 -23.65
N ARG A 44 8.97 0.08 -22.36
CA ARG A 44 7.96 0.14 -21.30
C ARG A 44 7.19 1.46 -21.34
N GLU A 45 7.91 2.56 -21.51
CA GLU A 45 7.33 3.91 -21.62
C GLU A 45 6.44 4.07 -22.85
N TRP A 46 6.68 3.32 -23.94
CA TRP A 46 5.85 3.40 -25.15
C TRP A 46 4.46 2.80 -24.93
N PHE A 47 4.38 1.68 -24.20
CA PHE A 47 3.13 0.96 -23.94
C PHE A 47 2.32 1.52 -22.77
N LEU A 48 2.89 2.42 -21.96
CA LEU A 48 2.19 3.15 -20.90
C LEU A 48 1.54 4.45 -21.38
N ARG A 49 1.79 4.87 -22.63
CA ARG A 49 1.16 6.05 -23.23
C ARG A 49 -0.33 5.83 -23.46
N SER A 50 -1.11 6.92 -23.41
CA SER A 50 -2.54 6.89 -23.75
C SER A 50 -2.82 6.53 -25.22
N ASP A 51 -1.83 6.73 -26.10
CA ASP A 51 -1.85 6.40 -27.54
C ASP A 51 -0.91 5.24 -27.89
N ALA A 52 -0.72 4.30 -26.94
CA ALA A 52 0.20 3.18 -27.02
C ALA A 52 0.18 2.47 -28.40
N PRO A 53 1.34 2.06 -28.92
CA PRO A 53 1.41 1.51 -30.25
C PRO A 53 0.70 0.16 -30.33
N MET A 54 -0.26 0.06 -31.26
CA MET A 54 -1.06 -1.15 -31.48
C MET A 54 -0.60 -1.97 -32.70
N ALA A 55 0.33 -1.44 -33.49
CA ALA A 55 0.83 -2.07 -34.70
C ALA A 55 2.35 -1.90 -34.79
N MET A 56 2.97 -2.86 -35.47
CA MET A 56 4.40 -2.86 -35.73
C MET A 56 4.65 -3.19 -37.20
N THR A 57 5.52 -2.42 -37.85
CA THR A 57 6.07 -2.76 -39.16
C THR A 57 7.48 -3.29 -38.98
N VAL A 58 7.74 -4.47 -39.56
CA VAL A 58 9.03 -5.17 -39.52
C VAL A 58 9.64 -5.10 -40.91
N ALA A 59 10.89 -4.66 -41.03
CA ALA A 59 11.58 -4.62 -42.30
C ALA A 59 12.05 -6.03 -42.71
N ILE A 60 11.87 -6.42 -43.98
CA ILE A 60 12.33 -7.72 -44.48
C ILE A 60 13.57 -7.49 -45.37
N GLY A 61 14.72 -8.02 -44.93
CA GLY A 61 15.88 -8.36 -45.77
C GLY A 61 16.55 -7.26 -46.60
N THR A 62 16.38 -5.97 -46.25
CA THR A 62 16.82 -4.86 -47.15
C THR A 62 17.39 -3.61 -46.48
N GLY A 63 17.57 -3.55 -45.15
CA GLY A 63 18.09 -2.34 -44.51
C GLY A 63 17.18 -1.14 -44.75
N ALA A 64 16.01 -1.13 -44.11
CA ALA A 64 15.09 0.01 -44.23
C ALA A 64 15.75 1.29 -43.66
N PRO A 65 15.68 2.43 -44.37
CA PRO A 65 16.30 3.67 -43.92
C PRO A 65 15.70 4.14 -42.58
N GLU A 66 16.53 4.76 -41.76
CA GLU A 66 16.11 5.40 -40.51
C GLU A 66 15.03 6.46 -40.84
N PRO A 67 13.84 6.39 -40.21
CA PRO A 67 12.80 7.37 -40.43
C PRO A 67 13.25 8.76 -39.96
N GLU A 68 12.59 9.81 -40.46
CA GLU A 68 12.89 11.19 -40.05
C GLU A 68 12.50 11.43 -38.59
N GLN A 69 13.34 12.18 -37.85
CA GLN A 69 13.06 12.53 -36.46
C GLN A 69 12.05 13.67 -36.40
N ALA A 70 11.05 13.56 -35.52
CA ALA A 70 10.12 14.64 -35.26
C ALA A 70 10.86 15.84 -34.63
N GLY A 71 10.80 17.00 -35.29
CA GLY A 71 11.43 18.24 -34.82
C GLY A 71 12.91 18.41 -35.17
N GLY A 72 13.45 17.64 -36.12
CA GLY A 72 14.85 17.77 -36.58
C GLY A 72 15.07 18.91 -37.57
N GLY A 73 15.25 20.13 -37.06
CA GLY A 73 16.01 21.18 -37.75
C GLY A 73 17.40 21.30 -37.12
N ASP A 74 18.39 20.70 -37.79
CA ASP A 74 19.85 20.90 -37.71
C ASP A 74 20.56 20.92 -36.34
N ASN A 75 21.12 19.77 -35.94
CA ASN A 75 22.57 19.45 -36.07
C ASN A 75 23.02 18.39 -35.05
N VAL A 76 23.68 17.35 -35.56
CA VAL A 76 24.35 16.30 -34.79
C VAL A 76 25.74 16.78 -34.35
N ALA A 77 26.07 16.60 -33.08
CA ALA A 77 27.44 16.26 -32.67
C ALA A 77 27.44 15.44 -31.37
N SER A 78 28.15 14.31 -31.42
CA SER A 78 28.61 13.51 -30.26
C SER A 78 29.58 14.34 -29.37
N PRO A 79 29.89 13.94 -28.11
CA PRO A 79 30.68 14.74 -27.14
C PRO A 79 32.19 14.73 -27.50
N PRO A 80 33.12 15.60 -27.00
CA PRO A 80 33.25 16.05 -25.58
C PRO A 80 33.91 17.46 -25.30
N ASP A 81 34.20 17.71 -24.01
CA ASP A 81 35.22 18.56 -23.35
C ASP A 81 35.15 20.12 -23.24
N ASN A 82 34.99 20.55 -21.98
CA ASN A 82 35.71 21.59 -21.20
C ASN A 82 35.93 23.05 -21.69
N VAL A 83 35.64 23.95 -20.74
CA VAL A 83 36.06 25.36 -20.49
C VAL A 83 35.55 26.49 -21.41
N ALA A 84 34.62 27.31 -20.89
CA ALA A 84 34.75 28.78 -20.79
C ALA A 84 33.55 29.42 -20.07
N SER A 85 33.84 30.40 -19.21
CA SER A 85 32.92 31.21 -18.40
C SER A 85 32.02 32.15 -19.24
N PRO A 86 30.90 32.66 -18.69
CA PRO A 86 29.91 33.42 -19.45
C PRO A 86 30.16 34.94 -19.40
N PRO A 87 29.60 35.72 -20.34
CA PRO A 87 29.29 37.12 -20.10
C PRO A 87 27.81 37.32 -19.74
N ASP A 88 27.59 38.35 -18.93
CA ASP A 88 26.34 38.86 -18.40
C ASP A 88 25.40 39.40 -19.50
N ASN A 89 24.09 39.41 -19.28
CA ASN A 89 23.37 40.59 -18.73
C ASN A 89 21.83 40.56 -18.96
N VAL A 90 21.13 40.83 -17.85
CA VAL A 90 19.84 41.52 -17.60
C VAL A 90 18.59 41.28 -18.48
N ALA A 91 17.47 40.94 -17.83
CA ALA A 91 16.31 41.83 -17.65
C ALA A 91 15.19 41.15 -16.84
N SER A 92 14.92 41.67 -15.63
CA SER A 92 13.69 41.43 -14.84
C SER A 92 12.50 42.22 -15.42
N PRO A 93 11.24 41.84 -15.11
CA PRO A 93 10.40 42.73 -14.27
C PRO A 93 9.37 41.92 -13.43
N PRO A 94 8.40 42.55 -12.72
CA PRO A 94 8.51 42.93 -11.31
C PRO A 94 7.46 42.22 -10.40
N ASP A 95 7.74 42.28 -9.10
CA ASP A 95 6.82 41.95 -8.02
C ASP A 95 5.60 42.90 -7.97
N ASN A 96 4.43 42.36 -7.63
CA ASN A 96 3.50 43.10 -6.78
C ASN A 96 2.59 42.17 -5.97
N VAL A 97 2.45 42.57 -4.71
CA VAL A 97 1.92 41.85 -3.56
C VAL A 97 0.43 42.14 -3.37
N ALA A 98 -0.35 41.13 -2.98
CA ALA A 98 -1.57 41.34 -2.19
C ALA A 98 -1.92 40.07 -1.40
N SER A 99 -1.77 40.13 -0.08
CA SER A 99 -2.29 39.14 0.87
C SER A 99 -3.80 39.34 1.08
N PRO A 100 -4.63 38.30 1.20
CA PRO A 100 -5.99 38.43 1.72
C PRO A 100 -6.04 38.19 3.24
N PRO A 101 -7.06 38.74 3.94
CA PRO A 101 -7.14 38.74 5.39
C PRO A 101 -7.79 37.46 5.95
N ASP A 102 -7.37 37.09 7.16
CA ASP A 102 -7.99 36.09 8.03
C ASP A 102 -9.35 36.58 8.56
N ASN A 103 -10.37 35.72 8.48
CA ASN A 103 -11.44 35.53 9.48
C ASN A 103 -12.64 34.80 8.86
N VAL A 104 -12.96 33.58 9.32
CA VAL A 104 -14.36 33.19 9.61
C VAL A 104 -14.41 32.10 10.70
N ALA A 105 -15.28 32.39 11.66
CA ALA A 105 -15.76 31.70 12.87
C ALA A 105 -15.96 30.17 12.86
N SER A 106 -15.78 29.59 14.06
CA SER A 106 -16.28 28.29 14.50
C SER A 106 -17.82 28.28 14.65
N PRO A 107 -18.52 27.17 14.35
CA PRO A 107 -19.92 27.00 14.72
C PRO A 107 -20.10 26.45 16.15
N PRO A 108 -21.25 26.69 16.81
CA PRO A 108 -21.47 26.40 18.23
C PRO A 108 -21.98 24.97 18.49
N ASP A 109 -21.57 24.42 19.63
CA ASP A 109 -22.13 23.21 20.24
C ASP A 109 -23.56 23.49 20.76
N ASN A 110 -24.51 22.61 20.44
CA ASN A 110 -25.73 22.40 21.21
C ASN A 110 -26.52 21.20 20.67
N VAL A 111 -26.47 20.06 21.36
CA VAL A 111 -27.61 19.14 21.42
C VAL A 111 -27.74 18.61 22.85
N ALA A 112 -28.88 18.93 23.45
CA ALA A 112 -29.28 18.53 24.79
C ALA A 112 -29.60 17.03 24.88
N SER A 113 -29.19 16.39 25.98
CA SER A 113 -29.67 15.07 26.38
C SER A 113 -30.99 15.18 27.19
N PRO A 114 -31.94 14.24 27.04
CA PRO A 114 -33.10 14.17 27.93
C PRO A 114 -32.76 13.42 29.24
N PRO A 115 -33.44 13.71 30.37
CA PRO A 115 -33.21 13.03 31.64
C PRO A 115 -34.10 11.78 31.76
N GLY A 116 -33.55 10.74 32.39
CA GLY A 116 -34.29 9.55 32.79
C GLY A 116 -33.70 8.98 34.07
N GLU A 117 -34.17 9.48 35.21
CA GLU A 117 -34.07 8.80 36.50
C GLU A 117 -34.86 7.49 36.45
N VAL A 118 -34.30 6.37 36.95
CA VAL A 118 -35.01 5.50 37.90
C VAL A 118 -34.12 4.42 38.54
N ILE A 119 -33.94 4.56 39.87
CA ILE A 119 -33.97 3.59 41.00
C ILE A 119 -33.03 2.36 41.03
N SER A 120 -32.16 2.35 42.05
CA SER A 120 -31.47 1.16 42.59
C SER A 120 -32.29 0.51 43.73
N PRO A 121 -32.10 -0.80 43.99
CA PRO A 121 -32.26 -1.36 45.33
C PRO A 121 -30.95 -1.95 45.91
N PRO A 122 -30.87 -2.20 47.23
CA PRO A 122 -29.60 -2.26 47.96
C PRO A 122 -29.11 -3.67 48.36
N ILE A 123 -27.77 -3.75 48.52
CA ILE A 123 -26.93 -4.50 49.48
C ILE A 123 -27.04 -6.03 49.57
N GLY A 124 -25.87 -6.68 49.38
CA GLY A 124 -25.50 -7.97 49.99
C GLY A 124 -23.98 -8.16 49.88
N GLY A 125 -23.28 -8.10 51.01
CA GLY A 125 -21.82 -8.11 51.13
C GLY A 125 -21.18 -9.50 51.04
N GLY A 126 -19.89 -9.52 50.72
CA GLY A 126 -19.05 -10.71 50.68
C GLY A 126 -17.62 -10.37 50.26
N ASP A 127 -16.78 -10.19 51.26
CA ASP A 127 -15.32 -9.98 51.22
C ASP A 127 -14.60 -11.10 50.43
N THR A 128 -13.74 -10.74 49.46
CA THR A 128 -12.42 -11.39 49.23
C THR A 128 -11.60 -10.58 48.21
N THR A 129 -10.46 -10.04 48.67
CA THR A 129 -9.20 -9.76 47.96
C THR A 129 -9.26 -9.30 46.50
N ALA A 130 -9.03 -7.99 46.29
CA ALA A 130 -8.81 -7.37 44.99
C ALA A 130 -7.57 -7.94 44.26
N PRO A 131 -7.68 -8.35 42.99
CA PRO A 131 -6.57 -8.35 42.06
C PRO A 131 -6.50 -7.01 41.31
N ASP A 132 -5.28 -6.51 41.24
CA ASP A 132 -4.78 -5.34 40.52
C ASP A 132 -5.41 -5.20 39.11
N LEU A 133 -6.30 -4.22 38.93
CA LEU A 133 -6.90 -3.84 37.65
C LEU A 133 -5.98 -2.83 36.95
N ASP A 134 -4.83 -3.27 36.44
CA ASP A 134 -3.99 -2.43 35.54
C ASP A 134 -2.97 -3.24 34.70
N LYS A 135 -3.38 -4.41 34.19
CA LYS A 135 -2.72 -5.03 33.04
C LYS A 135 -3.72 -5.27 31.93
N GLU A 136 -3.85 -4.26 31.08
CA GLU A 136 -4.35 -4.42 29.73
C GLU A 136 -3.39 -5.37 28.99
N THR A 137 -3.70 -6.66 29.01
CA THR A 137 -2.99 -7.66 28.23
C THR A 137 -3.34 -7.44 26.78
N ASP A 138 -2.38 -6.92 26.02
CA ASP A 138 -2.36 -6.88 24.56
C ASP A 138 -2.94 -8.20 24.00
N PRO A 139 -3.93 -8.19 23.08
CA PRO A 139 -4.58 -9.42 22.67
C PRO A 139 -3.56 -10.35 22.02
N SER A 140 -3.38 -11.51 22.64
CA SER A 140 -2.58 -12.61 22.11
C SER A 140 -3.02 -12.91 20.67
N PRO A 141 -2.09 -13.30 19.77
CA PRO A 141 -2.43 -13.64 18.40
C PRO A 141 -3.56 -14.68 18.37
N VAL A 142 -4.60 -14.41 17.58
CA VAL A 142 -5.68 -15.35 17.28
C VAL A 142 -5.06 -16.62 16.71
N ASN A 143 -5.35 -17.77 17.32
CA ASN A 143 -4.68 -19.03 16.98
C ASN A 143 -5.13 -19.63 15.63
N SER A 144 -6.24 -19.18 15.04
CA SER A 144 -6.77 -19.70 13.77
C SER A 144 -7.82 -18.75 13.16
N LEU A 145 -8.01 -18.84 11.83
CA LEU A 145 -9.15 -18.21 11.16
C LEU A 145 -10.38 -19.09 11.35
N ALA A 146 -11.51 -18.54 11.75
CA ALA A 146 -12.74 -19.32 11.92
C ALA A 146 -13.95 -18.56 11.37
N LEU A 147 -15.03 -19.29 11.09
CA LEU A 147 -16.31 -18.74 10.72
C LEU A 147 -17.38 -19.19 11.70
N ARG A 148 -18.33 -18.30 12.02
CA ARG A 148 -19.51 -18.59 12.83
C ARG A 148 -20.76 -18.44 11.98
N VAL A 149 -21.66 -19.42 12.07
CA VAL A 149 -22.97 -19.36 11.42
C VAL A 149 -23.92 -18.55 12.29
N LYS A 150 -24.44 -17.42 11.80
CA LYS A 150 -25.37 -16.55 12.57
C LYS A 150 -26.84 -16.81 12.25
N SER A 151 -27.13 -17.32 11.06
CA SER A 151 -28.47 -17.77 10.62
C SER A 151 -28.34 -19.15 9.99
N ALA A 152 -29.34 -20.01 10.18
CA ALA A 152 -29.32 -21.35 9.62
C ALA A 152 -29.16 -21.28 8.10
N THR A 153 -28.18 -21.99 7.56
CA THR A 153 -27.77 -21.87 6.15
C THR A 153 -27.25 -23.19 5.60
N TYR A 154 -27.13 -23.29 4.29
CA TYR A 154 -26.56 -24.47 3.64
C TYR A 154 -25.11 -24.22 3.22
N PHE A 155 -24.23 -25.12 3.65
CA PHE A 155 -22.91 -25.27 3.06
C PHE A 155 -23.08 -26.17 1.85
N LYS A 156 -22.56 -25.75 0.69
CA LYS A 156 -22.86 -26.39 -0.60
C LYS A 156 -21.59 -26.79 -1.34
N LEU A 157 -21.61 -27.88 -2.09
CA LEU A 157 -20.50 -28.26 -2.96
C LEU A 157 -20.38 -27.39 -4.22
N GLN A 158 -21.47 -26.69 -4.57
CA GLN A 158 -21.52 -25.79 -5.72
C GLN A 158 -22.24 -24.48 -5.31
N PRO A 159 -21.90 -23.33 -5.93
CA PRO A 159 -22.54 -22.04 -5.64
C PRO A 159 -23.91 -21.90 -6.33
N LYS A 160 -24.75 -22.93 -6.23
CA LYS A 160 -26.11 -22.99 -6.77
C LYS A 160 -27.15 -22.75 -5.66
N MET A 161 -28.42 -22.61 -6.03
CA MET A 161 -29.49 -22.57 -5.04
C MET A 161 -29.59 -23.93 -4.35
N ALA A 162 -29.87 -23.95 -3.04
CA ALA A 162 -29.94 -25.20 -2.28
C ALA A 162 -31.06 -26.16 -2.79
N SER A 163 -32.08 -25.60 -3.45
CA SER A 163 -33.15 -26.35 -4.11
C SER A 163 -32.70 -27.06 -5.39
N GLU A 164 -31.58 -26.67 -5.98
CA GLU A 164 -31.01 -27.24 -7.21
C GLU A 164 -29.95 -28.30 -6.92
N LEU A 165 -29.68 -28.57 -5.63
CA LEU A 165 -28.63 -29.48 -5.16
C LEU A 165 -29.25 -30.70 -4.47
N ALA A 166 -28.65 -31.86 -4.74
CA ALA A 166 -28.98 -33.07 -4.01
C ALA A 166 -28.59 -32.95 -2.53
N ASP A 167 -29.18 -33.76 -1.66
CA ASP A 167 -28.89 -33.73 -0.22
C ASP A 167 -27.44 -34.12 0.10
N ALA A 168 -26.79 -34.92 -0.74
CA ALA A 168 -25.36 -35.22 -0.61
C ALA A 168 -24.45 -34.02 -0.98
N GLU A 169 -24.98 -33.01 -1.67
CA GLU A 169 -24.22 -31.84 -2.12
C GLU A 169 -24.38 -30.63 -1.19
N LYS A 170 -25.15 -30.78 -0.09
CA LYS A 170 -25.43 -29.70 0.84
C LYS A 170 -25.52 -30.20 2.28
N VAL A 171 -25.07 -29.38 3.21
CA VAL A 171 -25.21 -29.64 4.65
C VAL A 171 -25.92 -28.45 5.27
N LEU A 172 -27.05 -28.70 5.91
CA LEU A 172 -27.72 -27.68 6.72
C LEU A 172 -26.91 -27.45 7.99
N VAL A 173 -26.51 -26.22 8.22
CA VAL A 173 -25.77 -25.82 9.42
C VAL A 173 -26.62 -24.81 10.19
N THR A 174 -26.86 -25.11 11.46
CA THR A 174 -27.68 -24.26 12.33
C THR A 174 -26.88 -23.07 12.87
N SER A 175 -27.59 -22.01 13.27
CA SER A 175 -26.99 -20.84 13.92
C SER A 175 -26.23 -21.24 15.20
N GLY A 176 -25.13 -20.54 15.46
CA GLY A 176 -24.23 -20.74 16.62
C GLY A 176 -23.03 -21.65 16.33
N ASN A 177 -23.07 -22.49 15.28
CA ASN A 177 -21.94 -23.36 14.94
C ASN A 177 -20.73 -22.55 14.47
N THR A 178 -19.53 -22.98 14.88
CA THR A 178 -18.26 -22.36 14.50
C THR A 178 -17.35 -23.40 13.84
N PHE A 179 -16.65 -23.00 12.78
CA PHE A 179 -15.75 -23.84 12.01
C PHE A 179 -14.41 -23.14 11.81
N GLU A 180 -13.33 -23.80 12.17
CA GLU A 180 -12.00 -23.34 11.80
C GLU A 180 -11.76 -23.54 10.30
N ILE A 181 -11.13 -22.56 9.66
CA ILE A 181 -10.84 -22.56 8.23
C ILE A 181 -9.37 -22.28 7.97
N GLN A 182 -8.83 -22.89 6.93
CA GLN A 182 -7.47 -22.65 6.47
C GLN A 182 -7.40 -21.35 5.65
N TYR A 183 -8.35 -21.17 4.75
CA TYR A 183 -8.47 -19.99 3.89
C TYR A 183 -9.89 -19.93 3.30
N TYR A 184 -10.20 -18.81 2.66
CA TYR A 184 -11.39 -18.67 1.82
C TYR A 184 -11.03 -18.04 0.49
N ILE A 185 -11.89 -18.26 -0.51
CA ILE A 185 -11.84 -17.63 -1.83
C ILE A 185 -13.11 -16.80 -1.95
N ASN A 186 -12.96 -15.50 -2.15
CA ASN A 186 -14.09 -14.65 -2.47
C ASN A 186 -14.48 -14.85 -3.94
N VAL A 187 -15.56 -15.60 -4.16
CA VAL A 187 -16.06 -15.93 -5.51
C VAL A 187 -17.13 -14.95 -6.01
N GLY A 188 -17.43 -13.90 -5.23
CA GLY A 188 -18.46 -12.90 -5.54
C GLY A 188 -19.88 -13.39 -5.24
N ASN A 189 -20.88 -12.57 -5.58
CA ASN A 189 -22.31 -12.86 -5.41
C ASN A 189 -22.68 -13.34 -3.99
N ASN A 190 -22.11 -12.71 -2.96
CA ASN A 190 -22.34 -13.05 -1.55
C ASN A 190 -21.96 -14.50 -1.20
N HIS A 191 -21.03 -15.10 -1.92
CA HIS A 191 -20.52 -16.44 -1.64
C HIS A 191 -19.01 -16.45 -1.46
N TRP A 192 -18.56 -17.25 -0.50
CA TRP A 192 -17.16 -17.66 -0.38
C TRP A 192 -17.07 -19.16 -0.62
N GLN A 193 -15.98 -19.58 -1.25
CA GLN A 193 -15.53 -20.96 -1.13
C GLN A 193 -14.57 -21.03 0.05
N VAL A 194 -14.92 -21.76 1.10
CA VAL A 194 -14.09 -21.94 2.30
C VAL A 194 -13.39 -23.29 2.25
N GLN A 195 -12.17 -23.33 2.78
CA GLN A 195 -11.44 -24.55 3.05
C GLN A 195 -11.44 -24.79 4.55
N LEU A 196 -12.25 -25.73 5.03
CA LEU A 196 -12.34 -26.08 6.45
C LEU A 196 -11.07 -26.78 6.96
N LEU A 197 -10.74 -26.52 8.23
CA LEU A 197 -9.67 -27.20 8.94
C LEU A 197 -10.05 -28.63 9.34
N GLU A 198 -11.33 -28.94 9.51
CA GLU A 198 -11.82 -30.32 9.64
C GLU A 198 -12.91 -30.60 8.60
N PRO A 199 -12.96 -31.80 8.00
CA PRO A 199 -13.95 -32.12 6.99
C PRO A 199 -15.33 -32.28 7.64
N MET A 200 -16.38 -32.06 6.85
CA MET A 200 -17.76 -32.31 7.24
C MET A 200 -18.55 -32.91 6.08
N GLY A 201 -19.80 -33.34 6.34
CA GLY A 201 -20.66 -33.97 5.35
C GLY A 201 -20.32 -35.43 5.09
N ASP A 202 -21.14 -36.08 4.26
CA ASP A 202 -20.94 -37.46 3.81
C ASP A 202 -21.13 -37.52 2.27
N PRO A 203 -20.05 -37.79 1.50
CA PRO A 203 -18.69 -38.08 1.96
C PRO A 203 -18.00 -36.85 2.59
N PRO A 204 -17.04 -37.06 3.50
CA PRO A 204 -16.32 -35.97 4.16
C PRO A 204 -15.63 -35.04 3.16
N ASN A 205 -15.91 -33.74 3.26
CA ASN A 205 -15.34 -32.70 2.40
C ASN A 205 -14.91 -31.48 3.23
N ARG A 206 -13.85 -30.81 2.78
CA ARG A 206 -13.30 -29.59 3.37
C ARG A 206 -13.63 -28.34 2.57
N ALA A 207 -13.89 -28.48 1.27
CA ALA A 207 -14.19 -27.37 0.38
C ALA A 207 -15.70 -27.15 0.27
N TRP A 208 -16.17 -26.00 0.72
CA TRP A 208 -17.60 -25.68 0.75
C TRP A 208 -17.86 -24.25 0.27
N PHE A 209 -18.95 -24.05 -0.46
CA PHE A 209 -19.51 -22.74 -0.73
C PHE A 209 -20.44 -22.35 0.41
N VAL A 210 -20.22 -21.17 0.99
CA VAL A 210 -21.02 -20.60 2.08
C VAL A 210 -21.60 -19.25 1.65
N TYR A 211 -22.81 -18.95 2.12
CA TYR A 211 -23.48 -17.68 1.87
C TYR A 211 -23.02 -16.65 2.91
N THR A 212 -22.23 -15.66 2.50
CA THR A 212 -21.55 -14.74 3.41
C THR A 212 -22.45 -13.85 4.27
N PRO A 213 -23.71 -13.54 3.89
CA PRO A 213 -24.64 -12.86 4.77
C PRO A 213 -25.07 -13.69 5.98
N ASP A 214 -24.98 -15.02 5.94
CA ASP A 214 -25.33 -15.90 7.07
C ASP A 214 -24.13 -16.24 7.97
N ILE A 215 -22.95 -15.72 7.64
CA ILE A 215 -21.69 -16.11 8.25
C ILE A 215 -20.96 -14.88 8.80
N ASP A 216 -20.44 -15.01 10.01
CA ASP A 216 -19.45 -14.09 10.58
C ASP A 216 -18.06 -14.70 10.44
N LEU A 217 -17.06 -13.88 10.09
CA LEU A 217 -15.67 -14.34 10.04
C LEU A 217 -15.02 -13.97 11.35
N LEU A 218 -14.73 -14.94 12.21
CA LEU A 218 -14.06 -14.69 13.47
C LEU A 218 -12.61 -14.31 13.21
N THR A 219 -12.26 -13.08 13.57
CA THR A 219 -10.92 -12.51 13.46
C THR A 219 -10.49 -12.04 14.85
N GLY A 220 -9.19 -11.93 15.07
CA GLY A 220 -8.69 -11.31 16.29
C GLY A 220 -8.50 -9.82 16.17
N VAL A 221 -8.95 -9.19 15.08
CA VAL A 221 -9.01 -7.73 14.97
C VAL A 221 -10.34 -7.28 15.54
N GLN A 222 -10.28 -6.49 16.59
CA GLN A 222 -11.44 -5.97 17.30
C GLN A 222 -11.44 -4.45 17.19
N LEU A 223 -12.61 -3.88 16.93
CA LEU A 223 -12.87 -2.46 17.07
C LEU A 223 -13.69 -2.24 18.34
N ARG A 224 -13.16 -1.39 19.22
CA ARG A 224 -13.86 -0.87 20.39
C ARG A 224 -14.31 0.56 20.10
N VAL A 225 -15.58 0.85 20.30
CA VAL A 225 -16.11 2.21 20.33
C VAL A 225 -15.79 2.81 21.69
N VAL A 226 -15.07 3.94 21.71
CA VAL A 226 -14.62 4.63 22.94
C VAL A 226 -15.40 5.92 23.24
N SER A 227 -16.24 6.34 22.29
CA SER A 227 -17.22 7.43 22.43
C SER A 227 -18.43 7.14 21.55
N ASP A 228 -19.63 7.59 21.94
CA ASP A 228 -20.84 7.43 21.13
C ASP A 228 -20.61 7.98 19.72
N THR A 229 -20.93 7.18 18.69
CA THR A 229 -20.58 7.52 17.31
C THR A 229 -21.61 7.01 16.30
N LEU A 230 -21.38 7.35 15.03
CA LEU A 230 -22.16 6.88 13.90
C LEU A 230 -21.28 6.07 12.95
N PHE A 231 -21.68 4.84 12.67
CA PHE A 231 -21.18 4.08 11.54
C PHE A 231 -21.93 4.55 10.31
N LYS A 232 -21.22 4.88 9.22
CA LYS A 232 -21.80 5.54 8.04
C LYS A 232 -21.52 4.76 6.75
N THR A 233 -22.39 4.81 5.76
CA THR A 233 -22.10 4.18 4.46
C THR A 233 -21.09 4.96 3.63
N GLU A 234 -20.82 6.23 4.00
CA GLU A 234 -19.85 7.11 3.35
C GLU A 234 -19.12 7.98 4.39
N PRO A 235 -17.87 8.40 4.13
CA PRO A 235 -17.09 9.26 5.03
C PRO A 235 -17.50 10.73 4.91
N LYS A 236 -18.80 11.00 5.00
CA LYS A 236 -19.40 12.34 4.94
C LYS A 236 -19.83 12.82 6.32
N LEU A 237 -20.15 14.11 6.43
CA LEU A 237 -20.81 14.63 7.63
C LEU A 237 -22.15 13.91 7.83
N SER A 238 -22.51 13.60 9.07
CA SER A 238 -23.75 12.88 9.39
C SER A 238 -25.01 13.64 8.94
N SER A 239 -24.96 14.96 8.88
CA SER A 239 -26.02 15.84 8.36
C SER A 239 -26.24 15.72 6.84
N GLN A 240 -25.29 15.12 6.12
CA GLN A 240 -25.36 14.90 4.67
C GLN A 240 -25.84 13.47 4.31
N LEU A 241 -26.16 12.65 5.32
CA LEU A 241 -26.55 11.26 5.15
C LEU A 241 -27.98 11.05 5.64
N THR A 242 -28.72 10.21 4.93
CA THR A 242 -30.05 9.77 5.38
C THR A 242 -29.96 8.84 6.59
N GLU A 243 -31.07 8.61 7.28
CA GLU A 243 -31.12 7.65 8.40
C GLU A 243 -30.75 6.22 7.96
N SER A 244 -31.06 5.82 6.73
CA SER A 244 -30.67 4.50 6.20
C SER A 244 -29.16 4.38 5.90
N GLN A 245 -28.43 5.49 5.90
CA GLN A 245 -27.00 5.55 5.61
C GLN A 245 -26.13 5.64 6.87
N LYS A 246 -26.74 5.59 8.05
CA LYS A 246 -26.02 5.70 9.32
C LYS A 246 -26.64 4.82 10.40
N VAL A 247 -25.80 4.35 11.31
CA VAL A 247 -26.19 3.53 12.45
C VAL A 247 -25.53 4.11 13.69
N PHE A 248 -26.31 4.40 14.72
CA PHE A 248 -25.80 4.81 16.02
C PHE A 248 -25.14 3.63 16.72
N VAL A 249 -23.93 3.83 17.22
CA VAL A 249 -23.18 2.83 17.97
C VAL A 249 -22.69 3.44 19.27
N LYS A 250 -23.03 2.79 20.38
CA LYS A 250 -22.79 3.30 21.73
C LYS A 250 -21.34 3.09 22.15
N ASN A 251 -20.83 3.98 22.98
CA ASN A 251 -19.59 3.79 23.72
C ASN A 251 -19.56 2.43 24.43
N GLY A 252 -18.43 1.74 24.32
CA GLY A 252 -18.19 0.41 24.90
C GLY A 252 -18.53 -0.74 23.95
N THR A 253 -19.21 -0.50 22.83
CA THR A 253 -19.48 -1.54 21.82
C THR A 253 -18.17 -2.10 21.27
N GLN A 254 -18.08 -3.43 21.18
CA GLN A 254 -16.95 -4.15 20.59
C GLN A 254 -17.44 -4.98 19.41
N VAL A 255 -16.70 -4.96 18.31
CA VAL A 255 -17.04 -5.65 17.05
C VAL A 255 -15.79 -6.24 16.43
N GLY A 256 -15.87 -7.46 15.91
CA GLY A 256 -14.80 -7.99 15.09
C GLY A 256 -14.74 -7.29 13.73
N LEU A 257 -13.55 -7.21 13.14
CA LEU A 257 -13.34 -6.68 11.79
C LEU A 257 -12.77 -7.75 10.84
N VAL A 258 -13.34 -7.85 9.64
CA VAL A 258 -12.75 -8.60 8.51
C VAL A 258 -11.55 -7.83 7.95
N ASP A 259 -11.74 -6.53 7.74
CA ASP A 259 -10.77 -5.62 7.15
C ASP A 259 -10.98 -4.21 7.70
N PHE A 260 -9.94 -3.40 7.66
CA PHE A 260 -10.03 -1.97 7.88
C PHE A 260 -8.90 -1.24 7.18
N LYS A 261 -9.22 -0.06 6.67
CA LYS A 261 -8.22 0.82 6.06
C LYS A 261 -8.55 2.28 6.32
N PRO A 262 -7.53 3.15 6.36
CA PRO A 262 -7.74 4.59 6.43
C PRO A 262 -8.63 5.10 5.28
N ALA A 263 -9.50 6.06 5.60
CA ALA A 263 -10.38 6.74 4.66
C ALA A 263 -10.34 8.26 4.88
N ALA A 264 -10.83 9.01 3.90
CA ALA A 264 -10.96 10.47 4.03
C ALA A 264 -11.82 10.83 5.25
N GLY A 265 -11.67 12.05 5.78
CA GLY A 265 -12.53 12.48 6.89
C GLY A 265 -12.03 12.16 8.29
N ASP A 266 -10.83 11.59 8.45
CA ASP A 266 -10.40 10.86 9.65
C ASP A 266 -11.31 9.67 9.95
N HIS A 267 -11.73 8.97 8.90
CA HIS A 267 -12.51 7.73 9.03
C HIS A 267 -11.62 6.52 8.79
N PHE A 268 -12.02 5.39 9.33
CA PHE A 268 -11.67 4.09 8.76
C PHE A 268 -12.82 3.62 7.88
N GLU A 269 -12.53 3.10 6.69
CA GLU A 269 -13.42 2.15 6.03
C GLU A 269 -13.18 0.79 6.69
N ILE A 270 -14.20 0.24 7.33
CA ILE A 270 -14.17 -1.06 8.00
C ILE A 270 -15.10 -2.04 7.29
N GLU A 271 -14.75 -3.31 7.34
CA GLU A 271 -15.65 -4.41 7.02
C GLU A 271 -15.88 -5.23 8.28
N LEU A 272 -17.12 -5.27 8.76
CA LEU A 272 -17.48 -5.95 10.00
C LEU A 272 -17.39 -7.48 9.86
N ALA A 273 -16.74 -8.11 10.83
CA ALA A 273 -16.74 -9.56 11.01
C ALA A 273 -18.10 -10.06 11.48
N ASP A 274 -18.72 -9.31 12.39
CA ASP A 274 -19.95 -9.64 13.09
C ASP A 274 -21.02 -8.54 12.87
N ALA A 275 -22.29 -8.90 12.95
CA ALA A 275 -23.36 -7.91 12.91
C ALA A 275 -23.39 -7.05 14.19
N VAL A 276 -23.74 -5.77 14.02
CA VAL A 276 -24.13 -4.87 15.11
C VAL A 276 -25.60 -4.52 14.88
N VAL A 277 -26.35 -4.32 15.96
CA VAL A 277 -27.75 -3.88 15.88
C VAL A 277 -27.85 -2.63 14.97
N GLY A 278 -28.68 -2.72 13.93
CA GLY A 278 -28.88 -1.67 12.92
C GLY A 278 -27.95 -1.73 11.71
N ALA A 279 -26.82 -2.44 11.78
CA ALA A 279 -25.87 -2.62 10.67
C ALA A 279 -26.14 -3.88 9.82
N GLU A 280 -27.28 -4.55 10.03
CA GLU A 280 -27.60 -5.86 9.42
C GLU A 280 -27.71 -5.83 7.88
N VAL A 281 -27.90 -4.64 7.30
CA VAL A 281 -28.02 -4.41 5.86
C VAL A 281 -26.68 -4.23 5.13
N GLY A 282 -25.56 -4.10 5.85
CA GLY A 282 -24.25 -3.87 5.23
C GLY A 282 -23.08 -4.24 6.12
N ARG A 283 -22.03 -4.82 5.54
CA ARG A 283 -20.79 -5.14 6.28
C ARG A 283 -19.78 -4.00 6.22
N LYS A 284 -19.87 -3.13 5.22
CA LYS A 284 -18.91 -2.04 5.00
C LYS A 284 -19.43 -0.72 5.57
N TRP A 285 -18.62 -0.10 6.41
CA TRP A 285 -18.95 1.13 7.11
C TRP A 285 -17.75 2.07 7.18
N TYR A 286 -18.01 3.35 7.33
CA TYR A 286 -17.05 4.40 7.63
C TYR A 286 -17.26 4.83 9.07
N VAL A 287 -16.22 4.70 9.89
CA VAL A 287 -16.25 4.97 11.34
C VAL A 287 -15.26 6.05 11.69
N TYR A 288 -15.63 6.97 12.57
CA TYR A 288 -14.78 8.11 12.88
C TYR A 288 -13.64 7.65 13.78
N ASN A 289 -12.40 7.81 13.32
CA ASN A 289 -11.20 7.29 13.98
C ASN A 289 -11.08 7.76 15.45
N PRO A 290 -11.31 9.05 15.79
CA PRO A 290 -11.24 9.49 17.19
C PRO A 290 -12.22 8.79 18.15
N ASP A 291 -13.33 8.25 17.66
CA ASP A 291 -14.35 7.59 18.48
C ASP A 291 -14.11 6.07 18.62
N VAL A 292 -13.08 5.53 17.97
CA VAL A 292 -12.82 4.09 17.94
C VAL A 292 -11.37 3.76 18.23
N LYS A 293 -11.14 2.54 18.74
CA LYS A 293 -9.81 1.95 18.88
C LYS A 293 -9.84 0.56 18.26
N ILE A 294 -8.89 0.30 17.37
CA ILE A 294 -8.73 -1.01 16.74
C ILE A 294 -7.55 -1.72 17.42
N SER A 295 -7.78 -2.94 17.89
CA SER A 295 -6.78 -3.79 18.50
C SER A 295 -6.70 -5.14 17.79
N GLY A 296 -5.60 -5.84 18.01
CA GLY A 296 -5.33 -7.13 17.39
C GLY A 296 -4.75 -7.02 15.98
N ASN A 297 -4.25 -8.15 15.49
CA ASN A 297 -3.36 -8.18 14.34
C ASN A 297 -3.89 -9.14 13.30
N ARG A 298 -3.88 -8.66 12.06
CA ARG A 298 -4.23 -9.46 10.91
C ARG A 298 -3.40 -8.98 9.74
N GLU A 299 -2.39 -9.77 9.41
CA GLU A 299 -1.70 -9.69 8.14
C GLU A 299 -2.36 -10.70 7.21
N THR A 300 -2.82 -10.25 6.05
CA THR A 300 -3.37 -11.11 5.01
C THR A 300 -2.52 -11.06 3.76
N LEU A 301 -2.52 -12.18 3.04
CA LEU A 301 -2.16 -12.23 1.63
C LEU A 301 -3.45 -12.44 0.84
N GLU A 302 -3.77 -11.49 -0.04
CA GLU A 302 -4.84 -11.61 -1.03
C GLU A 302 -4.23 -11.85 -2.42
N VAL A 303 -4.83 -12.78 -3.17
CA VAL A 303 -4.41 -13.12 -4.54
C VAL A 303 -5.28 -12.34 -5.53
N ASN A 304 -4.69 -11.37 -6.23
CA ASN A 304 -5.36 -10.47 -7.16
C ASN A 304 -5.44 -11.02 -8.59
N SER A 305 -4.59 -11.99 -8.92
CA SER A 305 -4.55 -12.73 -10.19
C SER A 305 -4.21 -14.19 -9.93
N ASP A 306 -4.74 -15.13 -10.72
CA ASP A 306 -4.34 -16.55 -10.64
C ASP A 306 -2.81 -16.67 -10.67
N THR A 307 -2.24 -17.31 -9.65
CA THR A 307 -0.79 -17.32 -9.46
C THR A 307 -0.29 -18.68 -8.98
N ILE A 308 1.00 -18.93 -9.18
CA ILE A 308 1.65 -20.15 -8.69
C ILE A 308 2.47 -19.79 -7.46
N LEU A 309 2.06 -20.29 -6.30
CA LEU A 309 2.89 -20.30 -5.11
C LEU A 309 3.96 -21.38 -5.23
N LYS A 310 5.19 -21.04 -4.85
CA LYS A 310 6.37 -21.89 -5.11
C LYS A 310 7.19 -22.16 -3.86
N ALA A 311 7.69 -23.37 -3.69
CA ALA A 311 8.56 -23.70 -2.55
C ALA A 311 9.89 -22.93 -2.61
N LYS A 312 10.33 -22.51 -3.80
CA LYS A 312 11.57 -21.75 -4.05
C LYS A 312 11.32 -20.59 -5.03
N PRO A 313 12.10 -19.50 -4.99
CA PRO A 313 11.90 -18.32 -5.84
C PRO A 313 12.52 -18.52 -7.24
N VAL A 314 12.18 -19.62 -7.91
CA VAL A 314 12.62 -19.92 -9.29
C VAL A 314 11.41 -19.93 -10.24
N GLN A 315 11.62 -20.07 -11.55
CA GLN A 315 10.50 -20.19 -12.49
C GLN A 315 9.68 -21.44 -12.19
N SER A 316 8.35 -21.35 -12.31
CA SER A 316 7.44 -22.48 -12.04
C SER A 316 7.67 -23.67 -12.97
N SER A 317 8.17 -23.42 -14.19
CA SER A 317 8.60 -24.44 -15.16
C SER A 317 9.80 -25.26 -14.69
N GLN A 318 10.59 -24.74 -13.75
CA GLN A 318 11.77 -25.40 -13.18
C GLN A 318 11.45 -26.14 -11.87
N LEU A 319 10.20 -26.07 -11.40
CA LEU A 319 9.77 -26.73 -10.17
C LEU A 319 8.95 -27.98 -10.47
N PRO A 320 9.23 -29.09 -9.77
CA PRO A 320 8.38 -30.26 -9.83
C PRO A 320 7.01 -29.94 -9.21
N ASP A 321 5.98 -30.66 -9.63
CA ASP A 321 4.58 -30.40 -9.23
C ASP A 321 4.35 -30.37 -7.70
N PRO A 322 5.02 -31.19 -6.86
CA PRO A 322 4.89 -31.08 -5.41
C PRO A 322 5.42 -29.78 -4.79
N ASP A 323 6.25 -29.01 -5.51
CA ASP A 323 6.89 -27.78 -5.05
C ASP A 323 6.19 -26.52 -5.55
N LYS A 324 5.02 -26.68 -6.18
CA LYS A 324 4.22 -25.56 -6.69
C LYS A 324 2.73 -25.84 -6.51
N ILE A 325 1.95 -24.78 -6.34
CA ILE A 325 0.49 -24.87 -6.31
C ILE A 325 -0.13 -23.66 -7.00
N LEU A 326 -1.10 -23.92 -7.87
CA LEU A 326 -1.95 -22.88 -8.43
C LEU A 326 -2.90 -22.39 -7.34
N VAL A 327 -2.86 -21.10 -7.07
CA VAL A 327 -3.77 -20.40 -6.18
C VAL A 327 -4.60 -19.44 -6.99
N LYS A 328 -5.92 -19.49 -6.76
CA LYS A 328 -6.89 -18.74 -7.56
C LYS A 328 -7.00 -17.30 -7.10
N LYS A 329 -7.33 -16.41 -8.04
CA LYS A 329 -7.76 -15.05 -7.74
C LYS A 329 -8.87 -15.06 -6.67
N GLY A 330 -8.78 -14.13 -5.73
CA GLY A 330 -9.70 -13.96 -4.62
C GLY A 330 -9.39 -14.84 -3.40
N SER A 331 -8.36 -15.70 -3.45
CA SER A 331 -7.88 -16.42 -2.28
C SER A 331 -7.29 -15.46 -1.25
N VAL A 332 -7.71 -15.60 0.01
CA VAL A 332 -7.20 -14.81 1.14
C VAL A 332 -6.65 -15.74 2.22
N PHE A 333 -5.41 -15.51 2.62
CA PHE A 333 -4.70 -16.26 3.66
C PHE A 333 -4.32 -15.35 4.82
N LEU A 334 -4.37 -15.87 6.05
CA LEU A 334 -3.67 -15.25 7.16
C LEU A 334 -2.16 -15.52 7.04
N LEU A 335 -1.37 -14.50 7.38
CA LEU A 335 0.09 -14.59 7.41
C LEU A 335 0.58 -14.67 8.85
N ASN A 336 1.48 -15.62 9.10
CA ASN A 336 2.32 -15.61 10.30
C ASN A 336 3.54 -14.69 10.12
N SER A 337 4.08 -14.60 8.89
CA SER A 337 5.11 -13.62 8.53
C SER A 337 5.33 -13.55 7.01
N PHE A 338 5.97 -12.49 6.54
CA PHE A 338 6.47 -12.38 5.16
C PHE A 338 7.80 -11.62 5.10
N THR A 339 8.66 -11.93 4.12
CA THR A 339 9.95 -11.24 3.94
C THR A 339 9.81 -9.99 3.09
N GLN A 340 10.85 -9.16 3.03
CA GLN A 340 10.93 -8.21 1.90
C GLN A 340 11.06 -9.01 0.59
N PRO A 341 10.48 -8.53 -0.52
CA PRO A 341 10.63 -9.25 -1.76
C PRO A 341 12.04 -9.22 -2.30
N ASP A 342 12.38 -10.29 -3.00
CA ASP A 342 13.57 -10.42 -3.81
C ASP A 342 13.16 -11.04 -5.16
N ASN A 343 13.69 -10.50 -6.27
CA ASN A 343 13.40 -10.99 -7.62
C ASN A 343 11.89 -11.16 -7.93
N ASN A 344 11.06 -10.16 -7.58
CA ASN A 344 9.59 -10.20 -7.71
C ASN A 344 8.90 -11.33 -6.93
N HIS A 345 9.56 -11.91 -5.94
CA HIS A 345 8.98 -12.91 -5.06
C HIS A 345 9.06 -12.49 -3.62
N VAL A 346 7.98 -12.72 -2.89
CA VAL A 346 7.96 -12.57 -1.44
C VAL A 346 7.83 -13.94 -0.80
N ARG A 347 8.68 -14.25 0.18
CA ARG A 347 8.55 -15.47 0.97
C ARG A 347 7.52 -15.21 2.07
N VAL A 348 6.46 -15.98 2.08
CA VAL A 348 5.32 -15.88 3.00
C VAL A 348 5.21 -17.16 3.81
N ALA A 349 4.89 -17.03 5.08
CA ALA A 349 4.50 -18.11 5.97
C ALA A 349 3.02 -17.95 6.29
N LEU A 350 2.20 -18.85 5.77
CA LEU A 350 0.76 -18.87 5.98
C LEU A 350 0.46 -19.39 7.38
N GLN A 351 -0.54 -18.82 8.03
CA GLN A 351 -1.02 -19.24 9.33
C GLN A 351 -2.16 -20.25 9.14
N GLY A 352 -1.96 -21.50 9.55
CA GLY A 352 -3.00 -22.55 9.52
C GLY A 352 -3.40 -23.07 8.14
N ALA A 353 -2.82 -22.55 7.05
CA ALA A 353 -3.06 -23.04 5.69
C ALA A 353 -1.94 -23.96 5.21
N PHE A 354 -2.31 -25.20 4.88
CA PHE A 354 -1.42 -26.24 4.41
C PHE A 354 -1.72 -26.52 2.95
N LEU A 355 -0.83 -26.07 2.06
CA LEU A 355 -1.09 -26.08 0.63
C LEU A 355 -0.24 -27.11 -0.10
N GLY A 356 -0.73 -27.51 -1.27
CA GLY A 356 -0.03 -28.41 -2.19
C GLY A 356 0.11 -29.85 -1.68
N PRO A 357 0.68 -30.74 -2.51
CA PRO A 357 0.83 -32.16 -2.16
C PRO A 357 1.70 -32.42 -0.93
N LYS A 358 2.53 -31.44 -0.54
CA LYS A 358 3.44 -31.50 0.60
C LYS A 358 2.90 -30.83 1.86
N ASN A 359 1.68 -30.29 1.84
CA ASN A 359 1.08 -29.57 2.97
C ASN A 359 2.01 -28.47 3.51
N LEU A 360 2.63 -27.69 2.62
CA LEU A 360 3.55 -26.62 3.02
C LEU A 360 2.77 -25.40 3.53
N THR A 361 3.29 -24.78 4.57
CA THR A 361 2.82 -23.49 5.09
C THR A 361 3.67 -22.32 4.60
N THR A 362 4.84 -22.58 4.01
CA THR A 362 5.75 -21.53 3.53
C THR A 362 5.89 -21.58 2.02
N TRP A 363 5.73 -20.42 1.38
CA TRP A 363 5.71 -20.28 -0.07
C TRP A 363 6.41 -19.01 -0.52
N HIS A 364 6.81 -18.97 -1.79
CA HIS A 364 7.24 -17.77 -2.51
C HIS A 364 6.11 -17.38 -3.46
N ALA A 365 5.51 -16.23 -3.18
CA ALA A 365 4.43 -15.67 -3.97
C ALA A 365 4.98 -14.69 -5.00
N TYR A 366 4.45 -14.73 -6.23
CA TYR A 366 4.80 -13.75 -7.26
C TYR A 366 4.11 -12.43 -6.93
N VAL A 367 4.94 -11.44 -6.60
CA VAL A 367 4.52 -10.17 -6.00
C VAL A 367 3.49 -9.39 -6.83
N PRO A 368 3.59 -9.33 -8.18
CA PRO A 368 2.57 -8.66 -8.99
C PRO A 368 1.17 -9.25 -8.92
N ASP A 369 1.02 -10.51 -8.50
CA ASP A 369 -0.27 -11.19 -8.45
C ASP A 369 -0.94 -11.11 -7.07
N ILE A 370 -0.28 -10.51 -6.09
CA ILE A 370 -0.75 -10.52 -4.70
C ILE A 370 -0.78 -9.12 -4.08
N GLU A 371 -1.53 -9.01 -3.00
CA GLU A 371 -1.54 -7.87 -2.09
C GLU A 371 -1.31 -8.38 -0.66
N ILE A 372 -0.47 -7.66 0.09
CA ILE A 372 -0.28 -7.91 1.53
C ILE A 372 -0.80 -6.69 2.28
N SER A 373 -1.75 -6.94 3.19
CA SER A 373 -2.44 -5.92 3.97
C SER A 373 -2.43 -6.30 5.44
N GLY A 374 -2.43 -5.31 6.33
CA GLY A 374 -2.46 -5.54 7.77
C GLY A 374 -1.61 -4.59 8.58
N THR A 375 -1.84 -4.54 9.89
CA THR A 375 -1.07 -3.69 10.82
C THR A 375 0.08 -4.48 11.44
N GLU A 376 1.32 -4.02 11.28
CA GLU A 376 2.48 -4.62 11.95
C GLU A 376 2.44 -4.32 13.46
N ILE A 377 2.48 -5.36 14.29
CA ILE A 377 2.49 -5.27 15.76
C ILE A 377 3.61 -4.35 16.25
N GLY A 378 3.27 -3.38 17.10
CA GLY A 378 4.26 -2.54 17.80
C GLY A 378 5.06 -1.59 16.90
N ASN A 379 4.68 -1.45 15.63
CA ASN A 379 5.32 -0.51 14.71
C ASN A 379 4.81 0.91 15.02
N ASN A 380 5.47 1.61 15.95
CA ASN A 380 5.09 2.94 16.41
C ASN A 380 6.28 3.91 16.24
N PRO A 381 6.68 4.23 14.99
CA PRO A 381 7.87 5.04 14.74
C PRO A 381 7.67 6.50 15.18
N LYS A 382 8.44 6.92 16.18
CA LYS A 382 8.45 8.30 16.69
C LYS A 382 9.71 9.03 16.24
N ASP A 383 9.69 9.56 15.01
CA ASP A 383 10.81 10.33 14.45
C ASP A 383 10.37 11.79 14.21
N GLN A 384 11.23 12.75 14.57
CA GLN A 384 10.97 14.17 14.34
C GLN A 384 11.79 14.65 13.14
N GLY A 385 11.17 15.30 12.17
CA GLY A 385 11.88 15.76 10.96
C GLY A 385 13.12 16.62 11.27
N PRO A 386 14.16 16.59 10.41
CA PRO A 386 15.45 17.24 10.68
C PRO A 386 15.42 18.78 10.65
N GLY A 387 14.25 19.42 10.55
CA GLY A 387 14.08 20.87 10.38
C GLY A 387 14.51 21.38 9.00
N LYS A 388 14.16 22.64 8.67
CA LYS A 388 14.53 23.28 7.39
C LYS A 388 15.81 24.11 7.53
N PRO A 389 16.61 24.27 6.47
CA PRO A 389 17.75 25.19 6.48
C PRO A 389 17.27 26.64 6.65
N THR A 390 17.99 27.42 7.44
CA THR A 390 17.70 28.85 7.70
C THR A 390 18.21 29.76 6.59
N ASN A 391 19.22 29.32 5.84
CA ASN A 391 19.82 30.04 4.71
C ASN A 391 19.88 29.13 3.47
N PRO A 392 19.19 29.46 2.37
CA PRO A 392 19.23 28.70 1.11
C PRO A 392 20.60 28.70 0.41
N ALA A 393 21.49 29.66 0.72
CA ALA A 393 22.83 29.76 0.13
C ALA A 393 23.87 28.88 0.84
N ASP A 394 23.58 28.45 2.08
CA ASP A 394 24.41 27.48 2.80
C ASP A 394 24.19 26.09 2.21
N ARG A 395 25.26 25.46 1.71
CA ARG A 395 25.20 24.08 1.22
C ARG A 395 25.05 23.08 2.36
N GLY A 396 25.42 23.46 3.58
CA GLY A 396 25.27 22.66 4.79
C GLY A 396 26.40 21.66 5.00
N VAL A 397 26.10 20.55 5.68
CA VAL A 397 27.08 19.54 6.09
C VAL A 397 27.57 18.77 4.88
N ALA A 398 28.89 18.58 4.76
CA ALA A 398 29.50 17.73 3.73
C ALA A 398 29.20 16.25 3.99
N LEU A 399 28.84 15.54 2.93
CA LEU A 399 28.36 14.16 2.95
C LEU A 399 29.17 13.32 1.97
N THR A 400 29.49 12.10 2.41
CA THR A 400 30.00 11.04 1.55
C THR A 400 28.91 9.99 1.35
N LEU A 401 28.66 9.61 0.10
CA LEU A 401 27.65 8.64 -0.29
C LEU A 401 28.32 7.36 -0.84
N PRO A 402 28.05 6.17 -0.29
CA PRO A 402 28.66 4.93 -0.75
C PRO A 402 28.38 4.66 -2.24
N GLY A 403 29.42 4.33 -3.00
CA GLY A 403 29.32 4.04 -4.43
C GLY A 403 29.27 5.28 -5.34
N PHE A 404 29.32 6.48 -4.77
CA PHE A 404 29.36 7.74 -5.51
C PHE A 404 30.68 8.47 -5.24
N LYS A 405 31.20 9.15 -6.27
CA LYS A 405 32.44 9.94 -6.16
C LYS A 405 32.10 11.40 -5.89
N GLY A 406 32.93 12.06 -5.08
CA GLY A 406 32.79 13.48 -4.76
C GLY A 406 32.11 13.76 -3.43
N THR A 407 32.00 15.05 -3.12
CA THR A 407 31.38 15.56 -1.89
C THR A 407 29.99 16.10 -2.20
N TYR A 408 29.01 15.58 -1.48
CA TYR A 408 27.63 16.05 -1.51
C TYR A 408 27.37 16.93 -0.29
N TYR A 409 26.31 17.72 -0.29
CA TYR A 409 26.01 18.58 0.84
C TYR A 409 24.54 18.48 1.26
N SER A 410 24.29 18.65 2.56
CA SER A 410 22.98 18.37 3.16
C SER A 410 21.85 19.25 2.62
N ASN A 411 22.11 20.49 2.23
CA ASN A 411 21.07 21.40 1.73
C ASN A 411 20.97 21.37 0.19
N ASP A 412 21.84 20.61 -0.47
CA ASP A 412 21.71 20.37 -1.90
C ASP A 412 20.49 19.48 -2.16
N PRO A 413 19.78 19.70 -3.28
CA PRO A 413 18.69 18.84 -3.67
C PRO A 413 19.24 17.44 -4.00
N ILE A 414 18.47 16.41 -3.61
CA ILE A 414 18.75 15.01 -3.97
C ILE A 414 18.82 14.88 -5.49
N GLN A 415 17.90 15.56 -6.19
CA GLN A 415 17.86 15.69 -7.63
C GLN A 415 18.24 17.13 -8.04
N PRO A 416 19.48 17.38 -8.54
CA PRO A 416 19.88 18.71 -9.02
C PRO A 416 18.93 19.27 -10.08
N LYS A 417 18.44 18.39 -10.96
CA LYS A 417 17.25 18.60 -11.78
C LYS A 417 16.31 17.43 -11.54
N ASN A 418 15.08 17.73 -11.12
CA ASN A 418 14.03 16.73 -10.97
C ASN A 418 13.47 16.31 -12.33
N ARG A 419 12.52 15.37 -12.33
CA ARG A 419 11.83 14.90 -13.54
C ARG A 419 11.12 15.96 -14.37
N TYR A 420 10.93 17.17 -13.82
CA TYR A 420 10.33 18.31 -14.52
C TYR A 420 11.39 19.28 -15.07
N GLY A 421 12.68 18.91 -15.02
CA GLY A 421 13.79 19.72 -15.52
C GLY A 421 14.17 20.91 -14.64
N VAL A 422 13.54 21.06 -13.47
CA VAL A 422 13.78 22.16 -12.52
C VAL A 422 14.53 21.67 -11.29
N ARG A 423 15.07 22.58 -10.47
CA ARG A 423 15.76 22.21 -9.23
C ARG A 423 14.84 21.38 -8.32
N GLY A 424 15.36 20.28 -7.77
CA GLY A 424 14.64 19.48 -6.78
C GLY A 424 14.34 20.25 -5.49
N ASN A 425 13.28 19.80 -4.81
CA ASN A 425 12.72 20.40 -3.59
C ASN A 425 13.07 19.61 -2.33
N PHE A 426 13.50 18.35 -2.48
CA PHE A 426 13.91 17.49 -1.38
C PHE A 426 15.44 17.38 -1.31
N THR A 427 15.98 17.41 -0.09
CA THR A 427 17.42 17.57 0.17
C THR A 427 18.03 16.34 0.83
N TRP A 428 19.35 16.18 0.70
CA TRP A 428 20.07 15.10 1.39
C TRP A 428 19.95 15.19 2.91
N GLY A 429 19.82 16.40 3.45
CA GLY A 429 19.61 16.67 4.87
C GLY A 429 18.30 16.11 5.39
N GLU A 430 17.24 16.20 4.58
CA GLU A 430 15.94 15.58 4.87
C GLU A 430 16.04 14.06 4.76
N ALA A 431 16.63 13.54 3.69
CA ALA A 431 16.73 12.10 3.45
C ALA A 431 17.59 11.36 4.48
N LEU A 432 18.67 11.99 4.95
CA LEU A 432 19.65 11.39 5.87
C LEU A 432 19.55 11.90 7.29
N HIS A 433 18.52 12.70 7.60
CA HIS A 433 18.26 13.25 8.91
C HIS A 433 19.51 13.93 9.52
N VAL A 434 20.05 14.91 8.79
CA VAL A 434 21.28 15.60 9.19
C VAL A 434 21.00 16.51 10.40
N ASN A 435 21.70 16.26 11.50
CA ASN A 435 21.81 17.21 12.60
C ASN A 435 22.82 18.29 12.22
N ARG A 436 22.32 19.50 11.98
CA ARG A 436 23.12 20.63 11.50
C ARG A 436 24.10 21.15 12.56
N SER A 437 23.75 21.04 13.84
CA SER A 437 24.59 21.54 14.93
C SER A 437 25.80 20.66 15.19
N THR A 438 25.66 19.35 15.00
CA THR A 438 26.73 18.37 15.27
C THR A 438 27.40 17.83 14.02
N GLY A 439 26.81 18.05 12.84
CA GLY A 439 27.23 17.40 11.59
C GLY A 439 26.89 15.91 11.52
N ALA A 440 26.23 15.35 12.54
CA ALA A 440 25.85 13.94 12.54
C ALA A 440 24.72 13.67 11.54
N TYR A 441 24.76 12.51 10.88
CA TYR A 441 23.73 12.10 9.93
C TYR A 441 23.65 10.58 9.80
N ARG A 442 22.52 10.08 9.29
CA ARG A 442 22.27 8.66 9.04
C ARG A 442 23.02 8.25 7.79
N ARG A 443 24.08 7.45 7.95
CA ARG A 443 24.96 7.05 6.84
C ARG A 443 24.35 5.85 6.09
N PRO A 444 24.05 5.98 4.78
CA PRO A 444 23.57 4.85 3.99
C PRO A 444 24.55 3.67 4.06
N ALA A 445 24.02 2.45 4.19
CA ALA A 445 24.85 1.24 4.29
C ALA A 445 25.50 0.83 2.97
N SER A 446 24.93 1.22 1.83
CA SER A 446 25.41 0.81 0.50
C SER A 446 24.93 1.75 -0.60
N ALA A 447 25.51 1.61 -1.80
CA ALA A 447 25.06 2.33 -2.99
C ALA A 447 23.59 2.03 -3.34
N ALA A 448 23.12 0.80 -3.08
CA ALA A 448 21.73 0.41 -3.32
C ALA A 448 20.73 1.24 -2.49
N VAL A 449 21.08 1.54 -1.23
CA VAL A 449 20.28 2.43 -0.37
C VAL A 449 20.21 3.84 -0.98
N VAL A 450 21.33 4.36 -1.49
CA VAL A 450 21.38 5.68 -2.12
C VAL A 450 20.53 5.71 -3.40
N TYR A 451 20.59 4.68 -4.25
CA TYR A 451 19.72 4.57 -5.43
C TYR A 451 18.24 4.52 -5.06
N ASN A 452 17.88 3.88 -3.95
CA ASN A 452 16.50 3.87 -3.48
C ASN A 452 16.04 5.25 -2.99
N ILE A 453 16.90 6.01 -2.31
CA ILE A 453 16.60 7.41 -1.94
C ILE A 453 16.34 8.26 -3.19
N LEU A 454 17.13 8.09 -4.26
CA LEU A 454 16.92 8.79 -5.54
C LEU A 454 15.54 8.48 -6.15
N LYS A 455 15.10 7.21 -6.10
CA LYS A 455 13.77 6.79 -6.58
C LYS A 455 12.63 7.43 -5.78
N VAL A 456 12.74 7.41 -4.46
CA VAL A 456 11.73 8.02 -3.58
C VAL A 456 11.66 9.53 -3.77
N ALA A 457 12.81 10.19 -3.99
CA ALA A 457 12.84 11.63 -4.25
C ALA A 457 12.04 11.99 -5.49
N ASP A 458 12.12 11.18 -6.55
CA ASP A 458 11.32 11.38 -7.76
C ASP A 458 9.81 11.30 -7.51
N VAL A 459 9.40 10.32 -6.70
CA VAL A 459 8.00 10.14 -6.28
C VAL A 459 7.53 11.31 -5.42
N MET A 460 8.38 11.82 -4.53
CA MET A 460 8.04 12.97 -3.70
C MET A 460 7.83 14.25 -4.51
N GLU A 461 8.54 14.42 -5.64
CA GLU A 461 8.28 15.52 -6.58
C GLU A 461 6.92 15.38 -7.27
N GLU A 462 6.50 14.16 -7.64
CA GLU A 462 5.14 13.91 -8.14
C GLU A 462 4.09 14.27 -7.08
N ILE A 463 4.27 13.83 -5.84
CA ILE A 463 3.34 14.14 -4.73
C ILE A 463 3.26 15.65 -4.52
N ARG A 464 4.40 16.35 -4.51
CA ARG A 464 4.44 17.82 -4.41
C ARG A 464 3.61 18.47 -5.52
N LYS A 465 3.68 17.97 -6.76
CA LYS A 465 2.84 18.46 -7.87
C LYS A 465 1.36 18.15 -7.71
N ILE A 466 0.99 16.96 -7.22
CA ILE A 466 -0.41 16.60 -6.92
C ILE A 466 -1.03 17.60 -5.94
N TYR A 467 -0.25 18.08 -4.97
CA TYR A 467 -0.69 19.08 -4.01
C TYR A 467 -0.45 20.54 -4.45
N GLY A 468 -0.21 20.79 -5.74
CA GLY A 468 -0.11 22.14 -6.30
C GLY A 468 1.16 22.87 -5.87
N ASP A 469 2.30 22.19 -5.92
CA ASP A 469 3.62 22.76 -5.60
C ASP A 469 3.80 23.22 -4.13
N ARG A 470 2.91 22.80 -3.24
CA ARG A 470 2.98 23.14 -1.82
C ARG A 470 4.21 22.49 -1.15
N PRO A 471 4.88 23.18 -0.19
CA PRO A 471 5.95 22.57 0.58
C PRO A 471 5.45 21.33 1.34
N ILE A 472 6.21 20.22 1.26
CA ILE A 472 5.94 18.99 2.01
C ILE A 472 6.94 18.92 3.16
N LYS A 473 6.46 18.58 4.37
CA LYS A 473 7.32 18.37 5.54
C LYS A 473 7.73 16.90 5.60
N ILE A 474 9.04 16.65 5.66
CA ILE A 474 9.58 15.30 5.85
C ILE A 474 9.76 15.04 7.34
N ASN A 475 9.20 13.93 7.82
CA ASN A 475 9.38 13.47 9.20
C ASN A 475 10.52 12.46 9.30
N SER A 476 10.55 11.47 8.40
CA SER A 476 11.59 10.44 8.34
C SER A 476 11.78 9.94 6.92
N TRP A 477 13.00 9.50 6.61
CA TRP A 477 13.33 8.89 5.32
C TRP A 477 14.29 7.72 5.55
N TYR A 478 15.58 7.82 5.25
CA TYR A 478 16.48 6.72 5.59
C TYR A 478 16.60 6.57 7.12
N ARG A 479 16.55 5.33 7.60
CA ARG A 479 16.88 4.96 8.98
C ARG A 479 17.96 3.89 8.95
N ASP A 480 19.09 4.12 9.61
CA ASP A 480 20.04 3.04 9.88
C ASP A 480 19.45 2.06 10.93
N PRO A 481 19.97 0.84 11.06
CA PRO A 481 19.41 -0.16 11.97
C PRO A 481 19.31 0.28 13.44
N VAL A 482 20.27 1.08 13.92
CA VAL A 482 20.27 1.56 15.31
C VAL A 482 19.15 2.56 15.51
N THR A 483 19.06 3.55 14.61
CA THR A 483 18.00 4.56 14.65
C THR A 483 16.62 3.93 14.49
N ASN A 484 16.44 3.01 13.54
CA ASN A 484 15.15 2.36 13.32
C ASN A 484 14.64 1.65 14.58
N ARG A 485 15.52 0.91 15.29
CA ARG A 485 15.18 0.30 16.57
C ARG A 485 14.86 1.35 17.64
N ALA A 486 15.66 2.41 17.73
CA ALA A 486 15.50 3.46 18.73
C ALA A 486 14.16 4.21 18.59
N VAL A 487 13.67 4.42 17.37
CA VAL A 487 12.37 5.06 17.13
C VAL A 487 11.18 4.11 17.23
N GLY A 488 11.39 2.81 17.49
CA GLY A 488 10.32 1.81 17.53
C GLY A 488 9.84 1.34 16.15
N GLY A 489 10.68 1.48 15.12
CA GLY A 489 10.39 1.02 13.77
C GLY A 489 10.50 -0.50 13.63
N ALA A 490 9.66 -1.09 12.78
CA ALA A 490 9.69 -2.52 12.50
C ALA A 490 11.06 -3.01 12.00
N SER A 491 11.42 -4.25 12.37
CA SER A 491 12.71 -4.88 12.01
C SER A 491 12.91 -5.04 10.50
N ARG A 492 11.83 -5.02 9.71
CA ARG A 492 11.82 -5.13 8.24
C ARG A 492 11.38 -3.83 7.54
N SER A 493 11.47 -2.70 8.24
CA SER A 493 11.03 -1.39 7.72
C SER A 493 11.70 -1.03 6.39
N ARG A 494 10.91 -0.50 5.45
CA ARG A 494 11.40 0.04 4.16
C ARG A 494 12.33 1.24 4.32
N HIS A 495 12.27 1.94 5.44
CA HIS A 495 13.22 3.01 5.77
C HIS A 495 14.67 2.50 5.90
N LEU A 496 14.88 1.23 6.27
CA LEU A 496 16.21 0.58 6.31
C LEU A 496 16.81 0.41 4.91
N SER A 497 15.96 0.32 3.90
CA SER A 497 16.34 0.15 2.50
C SER A 497 16.48 1.47 1.75
N GLY A 498 16.16 2.60 2.40
CA GLY A 498 16.18 3.95 1.82
C GLY A 498 15.03 4.23 0.85
N ASP A 499 14.08 3.31 0.73
CA ASP A 499 13.03 3.34 -0.28
C ASP A 499 11.66 3.76 0.28
N ALA A 500 11.65 4.40 1.46
CA ALA A 500 10.46 4.90 2.13
C ALA A 500 10.64 6.29 2.74
N VAL A 501 9.52 7.00 2.88
CA VAL A 501 9.44 8.33 3.48
C VAL A 501 8.13 8.51 4.24
N ASP A 502 8.25 9.09 5.44
CA ASP A 502 7.14 9.54 6.29
C ASP A 502 7.08 11.06 6.16
N PHE A 503 5.92 11.60 5.75
CA PHE A 503 5.76 13.01 5.43
C PHE A 503 4.39 13.58 5.84
N VAL A 504 4.30 14.90 5.87
CA VAL A 504 3.09 15.66 6.15
C VAL A 504 2.89 16.72 5.07
N VAL A 505 1.66 16.85 4.57
CA VAL A 505 1.25 17.94 3.68
C VAL A 505 0.57 19.03 4.53
N PRO A 506 1.21 20.19 4.78
CA PRO A 506 0.65 21.22 5.65
C PRO A 506 -0.72 21.70 5.19
N GLY A 507 -1.69 21.70 6.10
CA GLY A 507 -3.08 22.08 5.85
C GLY A 507 -3.94 20.97 5.24
N VAL A 508 -3.43 19.74 5.14
CA VAL A 508 -4.20 18.56 4.70
C VAL A 508 -4.04 17.47 5.73
N ARG A 509 -5.14 16.83 6.14
CA ARG A 509 -5.10 15.73 7.11
C ARG A 509 -4.44 14.49 6.49
N ASN A 510 -3.68 13.75 7.28
CA ASN A 510 -2.91 12.59 6.79
C ASN A 510 -3.80 11.48 6.21
N PHE A 511 -5.02 11.32 6.73
CA PHE A 511 -6.04 10.41 6.20
C PHE A 511 -6.55 10.85 4.82
N ASP A 512 -6.75 12.15 4.61
CA ASP A 512 -7.12 12.70 3.30
C ASP A 512 -5.96 12.59 2.30
N VAL A 513 -4.72 12.77 2.77
CA VAL A 513 -3.52 12.54 1.96
C VAL A 513 -3.46 11.08 1.49
N TYR A 514 -3.64 10.12 2.41
CA TYR A 514 -3.72 8.70 2.08
C TYR A 514 -4.82 8.43 1.06
N ALA A 515 -6.05 8.90 1.32
CA ALA A 515 -7.20 8.63 0.46
C ALA A 515 -6.95 9.13 -0.98
N ARG A 516 -6.39 10.34 -1.12
CA ARG A 516 -6.04 10.92 -2.42
C ARG A 516 -4.93 10.16 -3.14
N LEU A 517 -3.91 9.69 -2.41
CA LEU A 517 -2.77 8.99 -3.00
C LEU A 517 -3.04 7.50 -3.26
N ASN A 518 -3.97 6.85 -2.56
CA ASN A 518 -4.17 5.39 -2.62
C ASN A 518 -4.42 4.87 -4.05
N GLY A 519 -5.31 5.56 -4.79
CA GLY A 519 -5.62 5.22 -6.18
C GLY A 519 -4.46 5.53 -7.14
N TRP A 520 -3.86 6.71 -7.01
CA TRP A 520 -2.72 7.14 -7.84
C TRP A 520 -1.47 6.27 -7.63
N TRP A 521 -1.20 5.89 -6.38
CA TRP A 521 -0.06 5.06 -6.05
C TRP A 521 -0.26 3.61 -6.50
N GLY A 522 -1.49 3.10 -6.40
CA GLY A 522 -1.88 1.81 -6.96
C GLY A 522 -0.94 0.68 -6.52
N SER A 523 -0.37 -0.04 -7.50
CA SER A 523 0.57 -1.14 -7.29
C SER A 523 2.05 -0.72 -7.27
N ARG A 524 2.37 0.58 -7.31
CA ARG A 524 3.77 1.07 -7.35
C ARG A 524 4.55 0.83 -6.04
N GLY A 525 3.85 0.69 -4.92
CA GLY A 525 4.49 0.47 -3.63
C GLY A 525 3.54 0.51 -2.44
N GLY A 526 4.12 0.64 -1.24
CA GLY A 526 3.38 0.73 0.01
C GLY A 526 2.86 2.14 0.27
N LEU A 527 1.70 2.23 0.94
CA LEU A 527 1.11 3.47 1.41
C LEU A 527 0.39 3.20 2.73
N ALA A 528 0.63 4.05 3.72
CA ALA A 528 -0.07 3.96 5.00
C ALA A 528 -0.34 5.35 5.59
N SER A 529 -1.35 5.42 6.45
CA SER A 529 -1.63 6.62 7.21
C SER A 529 -1.39 6.43 8.70
N SER A 530 -1.11 7.53 9.36
CA SER A 530 -1.11 7.70 10.80
C SER A 530 -1.84 8.99 11.14
N SER A 531 -2.15 9.25 12.41
CA SER A 531 -2.71 10.54 12.81
C SER A 531 -1.71 11.70 12.62
N VAL A 532 -0.40 11.41 12.52
CA VAL A 532 0.67 12.42 12.54
C VAL A 532 1.54 12.48 11.27
N PHE A 533 1.44 11.50 10.37
CA PHE A 533 2.12 11.48 9.07
C PHE A 533 1.43 10.54 8.07
N THR A 534 1.81 10.65 6.80
CA THR A 534 1.56 9.65 5.76
C THR A 534 2.89 8.96 5.40
N HIS A 535 2.85 7.64 5.27
CA HIS A 535 3.98 6.84 4.82
C HIS A 535 3.81 6.46 3.36
N ILE A 536 4.89 6.55 2.58
CA ILE A 536 4.96 5.97 1.24
C ILE A 536 6.31 5.31 1.01
N ASP A 537 6.30 4.21 0.25
CA ASP A 537 7.52 3.53 -0.17
C ASP A 537 7.41 2.98 -1.58
N VAL A 538 8.55 2.73 -2.22
CA VAL A 538 8.66 2.28 -3.61
C VAL A 538 8.98 0.79 -3.73
N ARG A 539 8.43 -0.03 -2.83
CA ARG A 539 8.69 -1.48 -2.78
C ARG A 539 8.34 -2.27 -4.04
N GLY A 540 7.63 -1.65 -4.99
CA GLY A 540 7.31 -2.24 -6.30
C GLY A 540 6.04 -3.08 -6.33
N TYR A 541 5.26 -3.06 -5.24
CA TYR A 541 3.98 -3.76 -5.14
C TYR A 541 3.05 -3.13 -4.13
N ARG A 542 1.76 -3.42 -4.28
CA ARG A 542 0.72 -2.88 -3.41
C ARG A 542 0.83 -3.44 -1.99
N ALA A 543 0.95 -2.54 -1.02
CA ALA A 543 0.82 -2.85 0.40
C ALA A 543 0.11 -1.69 1.11
N ARG A 544 -0.87 -1.97 1.97
CA ARG A 544 -1.65 -0.94 2.69
C ARG A 544 -1.81 -1.29 4.16
N TRP A 545 -1.61 -0.31 5.02
CA TRP A 545 -1.77 -0.45 6.46
C TRP A 545 -2.11 0.87 7.13
N SER A 546 -2.48 0.82 8.41
CA SER A 546 -2.61 1.99 9.27
C SER A 546 -1.72 1.81 10.49
N TYR A 547 -1.15 2.89 11.01
CA TYR A 547 -0.40 2.86 12.26
C TYR A 547 -1.26 3.00 13.52
N GLY A 548 -2.55 3.37 13.38
CA GLY A 548 -3.53 3.29 14.48
C GLY A 548 -3.35 4.23 15.68
N TYR A 549 -2.48 5.25 15.60
CA TYR A 549 -2.26 6.24 16.67
C TYR A 549 -3.54 6.88 17.21
#